data_AF-A0A354S6R7-F1
#
_entry.id   AF-A0A354S6R7-F1
#
_cell.length_a   1.000
_cell.length_b   1.000
_cell.length_c   1.000
_cell.angle_alpha   90.00
_cell.angle_beta   90.00
_cell.angle_gamma   90.00
#
_symmetry.space_group_name_H-M   'P 1'
#
loop_
_entity.id
_entity.type
_entity.pdbx_description
1 polymer ?
#
loop_
_entity_poly.entity_id
_entity_poly.type
_entity_poly.pdbx_seq_one_letter_code
_entity_poly.pdbx_strand_id
1 'polypeptide(L)'
;DDNLKNELNQAFDFSDVQQEGKKMTWEMATFSELPLAGIIPFVTDLQSRVRRMEAKSIEHLYSSIDAQTIKFDGVRAVVMPTNGTFVTQGGTYEADVFLAAYNSGNNPEFGGITPSAVESGVGKLRLPASGVGEKKLSGTMQLPGSETVYTYDVVYTVAPPMVVISPSKMNVLYRNVDNPLEISVPGVAPKDLIVSGPGVTGSNGNYMADVTKISGKEVVINVRVKQPDGKTRGAGSKEFRIKGLPQAAGMVFKKSEGIMSASLLSRAEIEAGYVDFPFDLPLKVVAFELKMDGQPPIQVQGNTIPSTARELITRLRPGSTVSIRKIVATTPKGTRVSNVGIISIDVQ
;
A
#
# COMPACT_ATOMS: atom_id res chain seq x y z
N ASP A 1 14.47 1.13 -59.20
CA ASP A 1 14.52 -0.32 -59.43
C ASP A 1 15.20 -0.58 -60.77
N ASP A 2 16.34 -1.25 -60.76
CA ASP A 2 17.13 -1.49 -61.97
C ASP A 2 16.49 -2.53 -62.88
N ASN A 3 15.61 -3.39 -62.33
CA ASN A 3 14.91 -4.40 -63.11
C ASN A 3 13.88 -3.77 -64.07
N LEU A 4 13.04 -2.83 -63.58
CA LEU A 4 12.08 -2.12 -64.42
C LEU A 4 12.75 -1.30 -65.53
N LYS A 5 13.89 -0.66 -65.22
CA LYS A 5 14.69 0.07 -66.22
C LYS A 5 15.23 -0.88 -67.31
N ASN A 6 15.73 -2.04 -66.92
CA ASN A 6 16.23 -3.04 -67.86
C ASN A 6 15.12 -3.60 -68.74
N GLU A 7 13.95 -3.91 -68.19
CA GLU A 7 12.78 -4.36 -68.96
C GLU A 7 12.30 -3.28 -69.95
N LEU A 8 12.27 -2.01 -69.55
CA LEU A 8 11.90 -0.90 -70.42
C LEU A 8 12.88 -0.75 -71.59
N ASN A 9 14.19 -0.80 -71.28
CA ASN A 9 15.24 -0.69 -72.28
C ASN A 9 15.22 -1.88 -73.25
N GLN A 10 14.92 -3.10 -72.76
CA GLN A 10 14.80 -4.28 -73.62
C GLN A 10 13.52 -4.27 -74.47
N ALA A 11 12.41 -3.75 -73.93
CA ALA A 11 11.13 -3.68 -74.64
C ALA A 11 11.14 -2.66 -75.79
N PHE A 12 11.95 -1.60 -75.66
CA PHE A 12 12.07 -0.48 -76.60
C PHE A 12 13.50 -0.27 -77.11
N ASP A 13 14.25 -1.36 -77.29
CA ASP A 13 15.54 -1.27 -77.96
C ASP A 13 15.35 -1.07 -79.47
N PHE A 14 15.59 0.16 -79.91
CA PHE A 14 15.53 0.58 -81.31
C PHE A 14 16.92 0.92 -81.86
N SER A 15 17.97 0.34 -81.28
CA SER A 15 19.33 0.57 -81.76
C SER A 15 19.54 0.04 -83.18
N ASP A 16 20.43 0.72 -83.92
CA ASP A 16 20.77 0.35 -85.29
C ASP A 16 21.28 -1.09 -85.37
N VAL A 17 20.78 -1.84 -86.35
CA VAL A 17 21.16 -3.25 -86.55
C VAL A 17 22.15 -3.39 -87.71
N GLN A 18 23.07 -4.34 -87.59
CA GLN A 18 23.92 -4.74 -88.71
C GLN A 18 23.30 -5.94 -89.41
N GLN A 19 22.89 -5.74 -90.66
CA GLN A 19 22.38 -6.79 -91.54
C GLN A 19 23.26 -6.82 -92.79
N GLU A 20 23.79 -8.00 -93.12
CA GLU A 20 24.68 -8.22 -94.27
C GLU A 20 25.89 -7.26 -94.36
N GLY A 21 26.49 -6.90 -93.21
CA GLY A 21 27.69 -6.06 -93.16
C GLY A 21 27.47 -4.57 -93.41
N LYS A 22 26.21 -4.13 -93.54
CA LYS A 22 25.83 -2.71 -93.60
C LYS A 22 25.07 -2.31 -92.33
N LYS A 23 25.39 -1.12 -91.81
CA LYS A 23 24.66 -0.51 -90.69
C LYS A 23 23.35 0.05 -91.23
N MET A 24 22.22 -0.47 -90.76
CA MET A 24 20.88 -0.01 -91.15
C MET A 24 20.16 0.51 -89.91
N THR A 25 19.29 1.52 -90.10
CA THR A 25 18.42 1.97 -89.01
C THR A 25 17.42 0.87 -88.66
N TRP A 26 16.99 0.81 -87.40
CA TRP A 26 16.05 -0.20 -86.92
C TRP A 26 14.75 -0.23 -87.76
N GLU A 27 14.27 0.94 -88.18
CA GLU A 27 13.05 1.06 -89.00
C GLU A 27 13.23 0.44 -90.38
N MET A 28 14.38 0.68 -91.03
CA MET A 28 14.66 0.13 -92.35
C MET A 28 14.78 -1.40 -92.28
N ALA A 29 15.50 -1.93 -91.30
CA ALA A 29 15.66 -3.38 -91.14
C ALA A 29 14.33 -4.07 -90.76
N THR A 30 13.45 -3.40 -90.01
CA THR A 30 12.20 -3.99 -89.52
C THR A 30 11.06 -3.89 -90.55
N PHE A 31 10.98 -2.80 -91.34
CA PHE A 31 9.81 -2.51 -92.17
C PHE A 31 10.06 -2.47 -93.69
N SER A 32 11.30 -2.36 -94.17
CA SER A 32 11.58 -2.05 -95.59
C SER A 32 11.14 -3.13 -96.58
N GLU A 33 11.06 -4.39 -96.16
CA GLU A 33 10.70 -5.53 -97.02
C GLU A 33 9.35 -6.16 -96.65
N LEU A 34 8.61 -5.57 -95.69
CA LEU A 34 7.33 -6.09 -95.25
C LEU A 34 6.16 -5.43 -96.00
N PRO A 35 5.17 -6.20 -96.48
CA PRO A 35 3.94 -5.61 -97.00
C PRO A 35 3.16 -4.90 -95.89
N LEU A 36 2.35 -3.90 -96.24
CA LEU A 36 1.56 -3.10 -95.28
C LEU A 36 0.71 -3.97 -94.31
N ALA A 37 0.17 -5.08 -94.81
CA ALA A 37 -0.59 -6.04 -94.00
C ALA A 37 0.23 -6.69 -92.88
N GLY A 38 1.56 -6.82 -93.04
CA GLY A 38 2.50 -7.29 -92.02
C GLY A 38 2.90 -6.21 -91.01
N ILE A 39 2.88 -4.93 -91.40
CA ILE A 39 3.27 -3.80 -90.54
C ILE A 39 2.23 -3.51 -89.44
N ILE A 40 0.93 -3.63 -89.76
CA ILE A 40 -0.16 -3.34 -88.80
C ILE A 40 -0.07 -4.19 -87.51
N PRO A 41 0.16 -5.52 -87.58
CA PRO A 41 0.44 -6.34 -86.41
C PRO A 41 1.63 -5.86 -85.57
N PHE A 42 2.73 -5.44 -86.19
CA PHE A 42 3.90 -4.91 -85.48
C PHE A 42 3.58 -3.64 -84.70
N VAL A 43 2.88 -2.68 -85.32
CA VAL A 43 2.45 -1.45 -84.63
C VAL A 43 1.49 -1.77 -83.48
N THR A 44 0.63 -2.77 -83.66
CA THR A 44 -0.29 -3.24 -82.62
C THR A 44 0.46 -3.90 -81.44
N ASP A 45 1.50 -4.69 -81.71
CA ASP A 45 2.37 -5.25 -80.66
C ASP A 45 3.14 -4.14 -79.93
N LEU A 46 3.66 -3.13 -80.64
CA LEU A 46 4.30 -1.96 -80.02
C LEU A 46 3.33 -1.21 -79.09
N GLN A 47 2.09 -0.96 -79.53
CA GLN A 47 1.05 -0.38 -78.68
C GLN A 47 0.77 -1.25 -77.44
N SER A 48 0.76 -2.58 -77.60
CA SER A 48 0.62 -3.52 -76.48
C SER A 48 1.81 -3.46 -75.51
N ARG A 49 3.05 -3.35 -76.01
CA ARG A 49 4.25 -3.15 -75.20
C ARG A 49 4.18 -1.85 -74.39
N VAL A 50 3.76 -0.75 -75.00
CA VAL A 50 3.56 0.55 -74.30
C VAL A 50 2.57 0.38 -73.15
N ARG A 51 1.38 -0.19 -73.42
CA ARG A 51 0.36 -0.39 -72.37
C ARG A 51 0.84 -1.32 -71.25
N ARG A 52 1.61 -2.36 -71.56
CA ARG A 52 2.19 -3.27 -70.55
C ARG A 52 3.22 -2.56 -69.67
N MET A 53 4.09 -1.74 -70.26
CA MET A 53 5.11 -1.01 -69.51
C MET A 53 4.50 0.10 -68.66
N GLU A 54 3.46 0.76 -69.16
CA GLU A 54 2.66 1.71 -68.39
C GLU A 54 2.04 1.05 -67.15
N ALA A 55 1.37 -0.11 -67.33
CA ALA A 55 0.78 -0.85 -66.22
C ALA A 55 1.82 -1.27 -65.16
N LYS A 56 2.98 -1.80 -65.58
CA LYS A 56 4.08 -2.15 -64.66
C LYS A 56 4.65 -0.94 -63.92
N SER A 57 4.76 0.20 -64.59
CA SER A 57 5.25 1.43 -63.97
C SER A 57 4.27 1.94 -62.92
N ILE A 58 2.96 1.90 -63.21
CA ILE A 58 1.90 2.23 -62.26
C ILE A 58 1.93 1.28 -61.06
N GLU A 59 2.08 -0.03 -61.29
CA GLU A 59 2.20 -1.03 -60.21
C GLU A 59 3.42 -0.79 -59.32
N HIS A 60 4.57 -0.46 -59.90
CA HIS A 60 5.78 -0.11 -59.15
C HIS A 60 5.59 1.15 -58.30
N LEU A 61 5.02 2.21 -58.88
CA LEU A 61 4.70 3.44 -58.15
C LEU A 61 3.69 3.18 -57.03
N TYR A 62 2.66 2.37 -57.28
CA TYR A 62 1.67 1.97 -56.27
C TYR A 62 2.33 1.20 -55.12
N SER A 63 3.20 0.23 -55.43
CA SER A 63 3.94 -0.51 -54.40
C SER A 63 4.88 0.37 -53.57
N SER A 64 5.44 1.42 -54.18
CA SER A 64 6.31 2.38 -53.50
C SER A 64 5.53 3.33 -52.58
N ILE A 65 4.30 3.70 -52.96
CA ILE A 65 3.39 4.47 -52.09
C ILE A 65 2.90 3.61 -50.92
N ASP A 66 2.55 2.34 -51.17
CA ASP A 66 2.12 1.40 -50.13
C ASP A 66 3.26 1.06 -49.15
N ALA A 67 4.52 1.10 -49.59
CA ALA A 67 5.69 0.96 -48.72
C ALA A 67 5.87 2.13 -47.73
N GLN A 68 5.37 3.33 -48.05
CA GLN A 68 5.36 4.48 -47.13
C GLN A 68 4.15 4.48 -46.18
N THR A 69 3.16 3.61 -46.40
CA THR A 69 2.02 3.48 -45.50
C THR A 69 2.43 2.64 -44.29
N ILE A 70 2.13 3.12 -43.08
CA ILE A 70 2.41 2.37 -41.84
C ILE A 70 1.59 1.08 -41.87
N LYS A 71 2.23 -0.04 -42.21
CA LYS A 71 1.60 -1.37 -42.16
C LYS A 71 1.56 -1.82 -40.72
N PHE A 72 0.37 -2.08 -40.17
CA PHE A 72 0.21 -2.69 -38.85
C PHE A 72 0.09 -4.21 -39.03
N ASP A 73 0.88 -5.00 -38.30
CA ASP A 73 0.86 -6.47 -38.38
C ASP A 73 0.20 -7.12 -37.15
N GLY A 74 0.14 -6.39 -36.04
CA GLY A 74 -0.41 -6.85 -34.78
C GLY A 74 -1.50 -5.93 -34.24
N VAL A 75 -2.53 -6.50 -33.65
CA VAL A 75 -3.56 -5.78 -32.90
C VAL A 75 -3.61 -6.36 -31.49
N ARG A 76 -3.66 -5.49 -30.48
CA ARG A 76 -3.86 -5.88 -29.07
C ARG A 76 -4.88 -4.97 -28.40
N ALA A 77 -5.66 -5.54 -27.49
CA ALA A 77 -6.48 -4.72 -26.60
C ALA A 77 -5.60 -4.08 -25.52
N VAL A 78 -5.80 -2.79 -25.26
CA VAL A 78 -5.12 -2.01 -24.23
C VAL A 78 -6.17 -1.44 -23.29
N VAL A 79 -5.89 -1.52 -21.99
CA VAL A 79 -6.73 -0.94 -20.93
C VAL A 79 -5.95 0.20 -20.30
N MET A 80 -6.53 1.41 -20.34
CA MET A 80 -5.95 2.61 -19.76
C MET A 80 -6.82 3.08 -18.57
N PRO A 81 -6.36 2.93 -17.32
CA PRO A 81 -7.11 3.41 -16.15
C PRO A 81 -7.26 4.94 -16.19
N THR A 82 -8.49 5.45 -15.99
CA THR A 82 -8.77 6.90 -15.96
C THR A 82 -8.64 7.46 -14.55
N ASN A 83 -8.98 6.68 -13.52
CA ASN A 83 -8.90 7.07 -12.11
C ASN A 83 -7.72 6.43 -11.36
N GLY A 84 -6.72 5.94 -12.11
CA GLY A 84 -5.53 5.28 -11.59
C GLY A 84 -5.74 3.79 -11.26
N THR A 85 -4.67 3.10 -10.86
CA THR A 85 -4.71 1.65 -10.57
C THR A 85 -4.95 1.32 -9.09
N PHE A 86 -4.96 2.33 -8.22
CA PHE A 86 -5.15 2.15 -6.78
C PHE A 86 -6.57 2.53 -6.38
N VAL A 87 -7.41 1.53 -6.14
CA VAL A 87 -8.80 1.71 -5.70
C VAL A 87 -9.02 1.14 -4.30
N THR A 88 -9.79 1.84 -3.48
CA THR A 88 -10.16 1.34 -2.14
C THR A 88 -11.36 0.40 -2.22
N GLN A 89 -11.51 -0.50 -1.25
CA GLN A 89 -12.67 -1.39 -1.18
C GLN A 89 -13.98 -0.56 -1.12
N GLY A 90 -14.91 -0.86 -2.03
CA GLY A 90 -16.15 -0.11 -2.22
C GLY A 90 -16.02 1.16 -3.08
N GLY A 91 -14.84 1.45 -3.64
CA GLY A 91 -14.66 2.43 -4.71
C GLY A 91 -14.95 1.84 -6.09
N THR A 92 -15.06 2.71 -7.09
CA THR A 92 -15.24 2.34 -8.50
C THR A 92 -13.90 2.39 -9.22
N TYR A 93 -13.59 1.37 -10.02
CA TYR A 93 -12.45 1.37 -10.94
C TYR A 93 -12.95 1.76 -12.34
N GLU A 94 -12.34 2.77 -12.94
CA GLU A 94 -12.71 3.29 -14.26
C GLU A 94 -11.51 3.20 -15.21
N ALA A 95 -11.75 2.68 -16.42
CA ALA A 95 -10.71 2.51 -17.43
C ALA A 95 -11.30 2.53 -18.84
N ASP A 96 -10.56 3.12 -19.76
CA ASP A 96 -10.85 3.08 -21.19
C ASP A 96 -10.23 1.83 -21.81
N VAL A 97 -11.01 1.11 -22.62
CA VAL A 97 -10.57 -0.11 -23.31
C VAL A 97 -10.62 0.16 -24.81
N PHE A 98 -9.47 0.04 -25.48
CA PHE A 98 -9.36 0.27 -26.92
C PHE A 98 -8.41 -0.73 -27.59
N LEU A 99 -8.53 -0.85 -28.92
CA LEU A 99 -7.64 -1.68 -29.73
C LEU A 99 -6.45 -0.84 -30.19
N ALA A 100 -5.24 -1.30 -29.88
CA ALA A 100 -3.99 -0.72 -30.34
C ALA A 100 -3.39 -1.60 -31.44
N ALA A 101 -3.20 -1.02 -32.62
CA ALA A 101 -2.47 -1.63 -33.72
C ALA A 101 -0.97 -1.27 -33.62
N TYR A 102 -0.08 -2.23 -33.89
CA TYR A 102 1.37 -2.05 -33.85
C TYR A 102 2.05 -2.82 -35.01
N ASN A 103 3.33 -2.52 -35.26
CA ASN A 103 4.15 -3.16 -36.28
C ASN A 103 5.36 -3.83 -35.60
N SER A 104 5.50 -5.14 -35.72
CA SER A 104 6.57 -5.90 -35.09
C SER A 104 7.93 -5.79 -35.79
N GLY A 105 7.94 -5.45 -37.08
CA GLY A 105 9.14 -5.29 -37.90
C GLY A 105 9.83 -3.94 -37.78
N ASN A 106 9.12 -2.90 -37.31
CA ASN A 106 9.65 -1.54 -37.18
C ASN A 106 9.68 -1.11 -35.71
N ASN A 107 10.87 -1.04 -35.14
CA ASN A 107 11.06 -0.57 -33.77
C ASN A 107 11.10 0.96 -33.72
N PRO A 108 10.24 1.61 -32.93
CA PRO A 108 10.26 3.06 -32.78
C PRO A 108 11.47 3.54 -31.98
N GLU A 109 11.92 4.76 -32.30
CA GLU A 109 12.91 5.51 -31.53
C GLU A 109 12.21 6.29 -30.41
N PHE A 110 12.80 6.29 -29.21
CA PHE A 110 12.23 6.95 -28.04
C PHE A 110 13.10 8.11 -27.58
N GLY A 111 12.50 9.27 -27.38
CA GLY A 111 13.13 10.48 -26.84
C GLY A 111 12.64 10.80 -25.42
N GLY A 112 13.53 11.37 -24.59
CA GLY A 112 13.24 11.72 -23.20
C GLY A 112 13.28 10.53 -22.24
N ILE A 113 12.36 9.56 -22.40
CA ILE A 113 12.28 8.36 -21.56
C ILE A 113 12.63 7.14 -22.40
N THR A 114 13.86 6.63 -22.23
CA THR A 114 14.29 5.42 -22.94
C THR A 114 13.67 4.16 -22.30
N PRO A 115 12.95 3.32 -23.07
CA PRO A 115 12.49 2.03 -22.58
C PRO A 115 13.66 1.11 -22.22
N SER A 116 13.45 0.19 -21.28
CA SER A 116 14.47 -0.78 -20.88
C SER A 116 14.69 -1.86 -21.95
N ALA A 117 13.69 -2.10 -22.80
CA ALA A 117 13.77 -2.94 -23.98
C ALA A 117 12.74 -2.49 -25.01
N VAL A 118 13.05 -2.62 -26.30
CA VAL A 118 12.08 -2.44 -27.39
C VAL A 118 12.02 -3.78 -28.12
N GLU A 119 10.88 -4.47 -28.02
CA GLU A 119 10.67 -5.78 -28.62
C GLU A 119 9.38 -5.76 -29.44
N SER A 120 9.45 -6.21 -30.69
CA SER A 120 8.30 -6.33 -31.59
C SER A 120 7.48 -5.03 -31.70
N GLY A 121 8.14 -3.88 -31.85
CA GLY A 121 7.46 -2.58 -31.96
C GLY A 121 6.88 -2.03 -30.65
N VAL A 122 7.15 -2.67 -29.50
CA VAL A 122 6.66 -2.24 -28.18
C VAL A 122 7.82 -1.89 -27.25
N GLY A 123 7.86 -0.63 -26.80
CA GLY A 123 8.78 -0.18 -25.75
C GLY A 123 8.32 -0.64 -24.36
N LYS A 124 9.13 -1.49 -23.71
CA LYS A 124 8.93 -1.94 -22.32
C LYS A 124 9.65 -0.98 -21.38
N LEU A 125 8.88 -0.11 -20.72
CA LEU A 125 9.41 0.85 -19.75
C LEU A 125 9.52 0.24 -18.34
N ARG A 126 10.71 0.27 -17.73
CA ARG A 126 10.90 -0.04 -16.31
C ARG A 126 11.62 1.13 -15.63
N LEU A 127 10.92 1.78 -14.70
CA LEU A 127 11.45 2.92 -13.95
C LEU A 127 11.52 2.55 -12.47
N PRO A 128 12.66 2.76 -11.78
CA PRO A 128 12.73 2.60 -10.34
C PRO A 128 11.85 3.66 -9.65
N ALA A 129 10.97 3.22 -8.76
CA ALA A 129 10.08 4.10 -8.01
C ALA A 129 10.83 4.74 -6.83
N SER A 130 11.33 5.97 -7.00
CA SER A 130 12.05 6.70 -5.95
C SER A 130 11.30 7.96 -5.47
N GLY A 131 11.14 8.06 -4.14
CA GLY A 131 10.48 9.18 -3.46
C GLY A 131 8.96 9.08 -3.50
N VAL A 132 8.32 9.41 -2.38
CA VAL A 132 6.85 9.38 -2.23
C VAL A 132 6.21 10.52 -3.04
N GLY A 133 5.07 10.24 -3.68
CA GLY A 133 4.25 11.23 -4.38
C GLY A 133 3.96 10.90 -5.84
N GLU A 134 3.25 11.80 -6.51
CA GLU A 134 2.92 11.70 -7.93
C GLU A 134 4.15 12.04 -8.78
N LYS A 135 4.45 11.17 -9.76
CA LYS A 135 5.50 11.36 -10.74
C LYS A 135 4.84 11.50 -12.12
N LYS A 136 5.10 12.62 -12.78
CA LYS A 136 4.74 12.86 -14.18
C LYS A 136 6.02 12.88 -14.99
N LEU A 137 6.10 12.03 -15.99
CA LEU A 137 7.21 11.98 -16.93
C LEU A 137 6.62 12.05 -18.33
N SER A 138 7.13 12.93 -19.18
CA SER A 138 6.72 13.02 -20.58
C SER A 138 7.81 12.42 -21.45
N GLY A 139 7.42 11.60 -22.41
CA GLY A 139 8.30 10.98 -23.39
C GLY A 139 7.82 11.25 -24.81
N THR A 140 8.71 11.04 -25.76
CA THR A 140 8.39 11.09 -27.19
C THR A 140 8.73 9.78 -27.85
N MET A 141 7.96 9.41 -28.87
CA MET A 141 8.14 8.24 -29.68
C MET A 141 8.06 8.63 -31.16
N GLN A 142 9.03 8.20 -31.95
CA GLN A 142 9.10 8.47 -33.38
C GLN A 142 9.30 7.15 -34.13
N LEU A 143 8.58 6.96 -35.24
CA LEU A 143 8.80 5.80 -36.11
C LEU A 143 9.95 6.11 -37.09
N PRO A 144 10.83 5.14 -37.38
CA PRO A 144 11.89 5.31 -38.37
C PRO A 144 11.30 5.68 -39.75
N GLY A 145 11.73 6.80 -40.32
CA GLY A 145 11.25 7.28 -41.62
C GLY A 145 9.97 8.13 -41.60
N SER A 146 9.40 8.42 -40.43
CA SER A 146 8.30 9.39 -40.27
C SER A 146 8.78 10.63 -39.51
N GLU A 147 8.35 11.82 -39.96
CA GLU A 147 8.56 13.09 -39.22
C GLU A 147 7.54 13.28 -38.08
N THR A 148 6.59 12.35 -37.92
CA THR A 148 5.55 12.47 -36.88
C THR A 148 6.09 12.02 -35.54
N VAL A 149 6.16 12.96 -34.59
CA VAL A 149 6.55 12.70 -33.20
C VAL A 149 5.29 12.52 -32.35
N TYR A 150 5.16 11.36 -31.71
CA TYR A 150 4.08 11.06 -30.77
C TYR A 150 4.54 11.34 -29.34
N THR A 151 3.87 12.24 -28.63
CA THR A 151 4.14 12.52 -27.22
C THR A 151 3.26 11.64 -26.32
N TYR A 152 3.82 11.13 -25.22
CA TYR A 152 3.06 10.39 -24.22
C TYR A 152 3.46 10.79 -22.80
N ASP A 153 2.48 10.84 -21.91
CA ASP A 153 2.67 11.13 -20.49
C ASP A 153 2.55 9.85 -19.66
N VAL A 154 3.55 9.60 -18.82
CA VAL A 154 3.57 8.53 -17.83
C VAL A 154 3.33 9.16 -16.47
N VAL A 155 2.12 8.96 -15.95
CA VAL A 155 1.74 9.38 -14.59
C VAL A 155 1.66 8.15 -13.70
N TYR A 156 2.46 8.12 -12.65
CA TYR A 156 2.38 7.07 -11.63
C TYR A 156 2.62 7.65 -10.22
N THR A 157 1.96 7.07 -9.23
CA THR A 157 2.06 7.52 -7.84
C THR A 157 2.83 6.50 -7.02
N VAL A 158 3.87 6.97 -6.32
CA VAL A 158 4.67 6.13 -5.43
C VAL A 158 4.16 6.33 -4.01
N ALA A 159 3.53 5.29 -3.46
CA ALA A 159 3.11 5.26 -2.07
C ALA A 159 4.25 4.75 -1.16
N PRO A 160 4.39 5.26 0.07
CA PRO A 160 5.30 4.66 1.04
C PRO A 160 4.82 3.24 1.40
N PRO A 161 5.73 2.32 1.75
CA PRO A 161 5.33 1.01 2.25
C PRO A 161 4.52 1.19 3.55
N MET A 162 3.25 0.78 3.53
CA MET A 162 2.39 0.81 4.70
C MET A 162 2.51 -0.53 5.44
N VAL A 163 3.16 -0.53 6.60
CA VAL A 163 3.19 -1.69 7.50
C VAL A 163 2.50 -1.30 8.80
N VAL A 164 1.42 -2.00 9.15
CA VAL A 164 0.75 -1.87 10.44
C VAL A 164 1.17 -3.06 11.31
N ILE A 165 2.19 -2.86 12.15
CA ILE A 165 2.62 -3.87 13.13
C ILE A 165 1.84 -3.62 14.42
N SER A 166 0.84 -4.46 14.70
CA SER A 166 0.09 -4.37 15.95
C SER A 166 0.25 -5.65 16.78
N PRO A 167 0.57 -5.54 18.09
CA PRO A 167 0.69 -6.69 18.96
C PRO A 167 -0.67 -7.37 19.17
N SER A 168 -0.81 -8.62 18.71
CA SER A 168 -2.08 -9.36 18.74
C SER A 168 -2.60 -9.63 20.15
N LYS A 169 -1.70 -9.80 21.14
CA LYS A 169 -2.07 -10.09 22.54
C LYS A 169 -2.31 -8.84 23.40
N MET A 170 -2.12 -7.63 22.87
CA MET A 170 -2.28 -6.37 23.61
C MET A 170 -3.63 -5.68 23.36
N ASN A 171 -4.57 -6.33 22.67
CA ASN A 171 -5.96 -5.86 22.51
C ASN A 171 -6.77 -6.03 23.82
N VAL A 172 -6.31 -5.40 24.90
CA VAL A 172 -6.90 -5.50 26.24
C VAL A 172 -7.30 -4.12 26.74
N LEU A 173 -8.51 -4.01 27.26
CA LEU A 173 -9.00 -2.85 28.00
C LEU A 173 -9.19 -3.24 29.46
N TYR A 174 -8.74 -2.38 30.37
CA TYR A 174 -8.83 -2.59 31.81
C TYR A 174 -10.04 -1.88 32.40
N ARG A 175 -10.75 -2.57 33.30
CA ARG A 175 -11.85 -1.97 34.07
C ARG A 175 -11.32 -0.98 35.12
N ASN A 176 -12.14 0.01 35.47
CA ASN A 176 -11.86 1.04 36.49
C ASN A 176 -10.72 2.01 36.14
N VAL A 177 -10.27 2.00 34.88
CA VAL A 177 -9.32 2.99 34.34
C VAL A 177 -9.85 3.50 33.01
N ASP A 178 -9.40 4.69 32.63
CA ASP A 178 -9.67 5.24 31.32
C ASP A 178 -8.63 4.70 30.33
N ASN A 179 -9.08 3.92 29.34
CA ASN A 179 -8.18 3.29 28.37
C ASN A 179 -8.01 4.22 27.16
N PRO A 180 -6.84 4.84 26.94
CA PRO A 180 -6.61 5.68 25.77
C PRO A 180 -6.53 4.82 24.51
N LEU A 181 -7.15 5.30 23.44
CA LEU A 181 -7.24 4.65 22.14
C LEU A 181 -6.94 5.68 21.05
N GLU A 182 -5.87 5.42 20.31
CA GLU A 182 -5.54 6.17 19.09
C GLU A 182 -6.05 5.40 17.88
N ILE A 183 -6.93 6.04 17.11
CA ILE A 183 -7.58 5.43 15.94
C ILE A 183 -7.30 6.29 14.73
N SER A 184 -6.70 5.69 13.71
CA SER A 184 -6.45 6.32 12.41
C SER A 184 -6.94 5.42 11.29
N VAL A 185 -7.45 6.04 10.22
CA VAL A 185 -7.85 5.36 8.99
C VAL A 185 -7.09 6.01 7.84
N PRO A 186 -6.32 5.25 7.05
CA PRO A 186 -5.56 5.80 5.93
C PRO A 186 -6.46 6.58 4.95
N GLY A 187 -6.04 7.79 4.58
CA GLY A 187 -6.77 8.64 3.64
C GLY A 187 -7.98 9.37 4.24
N VAL A 188 -8.17 9.36 5.57
CA VAL A 188 -9.28 10.04 6.24
C VAL A 188 -8.75 10.99 7.31
N ALA A 189 -9.27 12.22 7.36
CA ALA A 189 -8.91 13.17 8.40
C ALA A 189 -9.50 12.73 9.76
N PRO A 190 -8.77 12.91 10.90
CA PRO A 190 -9.23 12.44 12.20
C PRO A 190 -10.59 13.00 12.65
N LYS A 191 -10.95 14.21 12.19
CA LYS A 191 -12.25 14.86 12.44
C LYS A 191 -13.45 14.15 11.80
N ASP A 192 -13.21 13.40 10.72
CA ASP A 192 -14.24 12.72 9.95
C ASP A 192 -14.44 11.26 10.45
N LEU A 193 -13.71 10.87 11.50
CA LEU A 193 -13.85 9.58 12.15
C LEU A 193 -14.99 9.58 13.17
N ILE A 194 -15.90 8.62 13.00
CA ILE A 194 -16.99 8.34 13.93
C ILE A 194 -16.70 6.98 14.56
N VAL A 195 -16.23 6.99 15.79
CA VAL A 195 -15.97 5.78 16.56
C VAL A 195 -17.13 5.54 17.51
N SER A 196 -17.64 4.31 17.50
CA SER A 196 -18.74 3.88 18.35
C SER A 196 -18.39 2.58 19.06
N GLY A 197 -18.60 2.55 20.37
CA GLY A 197 -18.41 1.38 21.21
C GLY A 197 -18.94 1.63 22.61
N PRO A 198 -19.31 0.58 23.36
CA PRO A 198 -19.72 0.71 24.76
C PRO A 198 -18.66 1.44 25.60
N GLY A 199 -19.04 2.56 26.23
CA GLY A 199 -18.15 3.33 27.09
C GLY A 199 -17.05 4.12 26.37
N VAL A 200 -17.10 4.20 25.03
CA VAL A 200 -16.14 4.99 24.24
C VAL A 200 -16.60 6.45 24.16
N THR A 201 -15.71 7.36 24.50
CA THR A 201 -15.88 8.81 24.33
C THR A 201 -14.62 9.41 23.69
N GLY A 202 -14.72 10.63 23.17
CA GLY A 202 -13.60 11.32 22.52
C GLY A 202 -13.89 11.68 21.06
N SER A 203 -12.90 12.27 20.40
CA SER A 203 -13.02 12.80 19.05
C SER A 203 -11.65 13.04 18.43
N ASN A 204 -11.63 13.28 17.11
CA ASN A 204 -10.43 13.71 16.40
C ASN A 204 -9.25 12.71 16.51
N GLY A 205 -9.53 11.40 16.40
CA GLY A 205 -8.52 10.33 16.44
C GLY A 205 -8.09 9.90 17.85
N ASN A 206 -8.43 10.67 18.89
CA ASN A 206 -8.14 10.35 20.29
C ASN A 206 -9.43 9.98 21.03
N TYR A 207 -9.48 8.75 21.53
CA TYR A 207 -10.64 8.21 22.21
C TYR A 207 -10.24 7.65 23.58
N MET A 208 -11.19 7.63 24.51
CA MET A 208 -11.08 6.98 25.80
C MET A 208 -12.19 5.94 25.92
N ALA A 209 -11.84 4.72 26.31
CA ALA A 209 -12.80 3.66 26.59
C ALA A 209 -12.87 3.39 28.10
N ASP A 210 -14.04 3.65 28.69
CA ASP A 210 -14.38 3.24 30.06
C ASP A 210 -15.26 1.97 30.03
N VAL A 211 -14.63 0.83 30.28
CA VAL A 211 -15.27 -0.49 30.26
C VAL A 211 -15.78 -0.94 31.65
N THR A 212 -15.81 -0.03 32.63
CA THR A 212 -16.13 -0.36 34.03
C THR A 212 -17.54 -0.91 34.22
N LYS A 213 -18.52 -0.41 33.46
CA LYS A 213 -19.94 -0.82 33.56
C LYS A 213 -20.30 -2.01 32.65
N ILE A 214 -19.34 -2.55 31.90
CA ILE A 214 -19.58 -3.62 30.92
C ILE A 214 -19.43 -4.99 31.61
N SER A 215 -20.52 -5.77 31.59
CA SER A 215 -20.58 -7.12 32.18
C SER A 215 -19.83 -8.18 31.36
N GLY A 216 -19.71 -8.00 30.04
CA GLY A 216 -19.02 -8.92 29.13
C GLY A 216 -17.50 -9.01 29.34
N LYS A 217 -16.89 -10.06 28.76
CA LYS A 217 -15.43 -10.25 28.71
C LYS A 217 -14.78 -9.64 27.48
N GLU A 218 -15.56 -9.22 26.50
CA GLU A 218 -15.12 -8.67 25.22
C GLU A 218 -16.00 -7.48 24.84
N VAL A 219 -15.43 -6.55 24.08
CA VAL A 219 -16.12 -5.39 23.53
C VAL A 219 -15.60 -5.11 22.12
N VAL A 220 -16.54 -4.80 21.22
CA VAL A 220 -16.22 -4.45 19.83
C VAL A 220 -16.28 -2.94 19.66
N ILE A 221 -15.21 -2.36 19.14
CA ILE A 221 -15.15 -0.95 18.75
C ILE A 221 -15.31 -0.86 17.24
N ASN A 222 -16.31 -0.09 16.81
CA ASN A 222 -16.64 0.10 15.40
C ASN A 222 -16.21 1.48 14.95
N VAL A 223 -15.53 1.54 13.80
CA VAL A 223 -15.05 2.79 13.20
C VAL A 223 -15.80 3.02 11.90
N ARG A 224 -16.43 4.19 11.79
CA ARG A 224 -17.08 4.69 10.58
C ARG A 224 -16.40 5.98 10.14
N VAL A 225 -16.49 6.27 8.86
CA VAL A 225 -15.95 7.48 8.24
C VAL A 225 -17.11 8.27 7.69
N LYS A 226 -17.16 9.56 8.03
CA LYS A 226 -18.07 10.51 7.42
C LYS A 226 -17.48 10.96 6.07
N GLN A 227 -18.25 10.77 5.01
CA GLN A 227 -17.87 11.20 3.68
C GLN A 227 -18.29 12.67 3.44
N PRO A 228 -17.67 13.38 2.47
CA PRO A 228 -18.04 14.75 2.12
C PRO A 228 -19.50 14.91 1.68
N ASP A 229 -20.12 13.84 1.17
CA ASP A 229 -21.53 13.79 0.76
C ASP A 229 -22.52 13.62 1.94
N GLY A 230 -22.02 13.59 3.18
CA GLY A 230 -22.81 13.41 4.39
C GLY A 230 -23.15 11.95 4.72
N LYS A 231 -22.83 10.99 3.84
CA LYS A 231 -23.03 9.56 4.12
C LYS A 231 -21.94 9.02 5.04
N THR A 232 -22.23 7.91 5.71
CA THR A 232 -21.25 7.22 6.55
C THR A 232 -20.88 5.88 5.93
N ARG A 233 -19.57 5.60 5.86
CA ARG A 233 -19.03 4.33 5.38
C ARG A 233 -18.38 3.59 6.55
N GLY A 234 -18.59 2.28 6.65
CA GLY A 234 -17.85 1.44 7.59
C GLY A 234 -16.37 1.40 7.22
N ALA A 235 -15.47 1.74 8.16
CA ALA A 235 -14.02 1.61 7.97
C ALA A 235 -13.48 0.31 8.56
N GLY A 236 -14.15 -0.22 9.58
CA GLY A 236 -13.82 -1.52 10.17
C GLY A 236 -14.29 -1.65 11.60
N SER A 237 -14.02 -2.79 12.20
CA SER A 237 -14.25 -3.05 13.62
C SER A 237 -13.07 -3.84 14.21
N LYS A 238 -12.83 -3.67 15.51
CA LYS A 238 -11.81 -4.42 16.24
C LYS A 238 -12.35 -4.85 17.60
N GLU A 239 -12.09 -6.10 17.93
CA GLU A 239 -12.48 -6.70 19.21
C GLU A 239 -11.37 -6.55 20.26
N PHE A 240 -11.79 -6.14 21.46
CA PHE A 240 -10.94 -5.95 22.62
C PHE A 240 -11.43 -6.85 23.76
N ARG A 241 -10.49 -7.46 24.46
CA ARG A 241 -10.77 -8.24 25.67
C ARG A 241 -10.80 -7.32 26.88
N ILE A 242 -11.78 -7.49 27.74
CA ILE A 242 -11.93 -6.76 28.99
C ILE A 242 -11.25 -7.57 30.10
N LYS A 243 -10.27 -6.95 30.78
CA LYS A 243 -9.66 -7.51 31.98
C LYS A 243 -9.93 -6.63 33.21
N GLY A 244 -9.97 -7.26 34.36
CA GLY A 244 -9.88 -6.55 35.64
C GLY A 244 -8.47 -5.99 35.84
N LEU A 245 -8.32 -5.12 36.84
CA LEU A 245 -7.01 -4.70 37.29
C LEU A 245 -6.20 -5.92 37.76
N PRO A 246 -4.88 -5.94 37.53
CA PRO A 246 -4.03 -7.02 38.04
C PRO A 246 -4.04 -7.05 39.58
N GLN A 247 -3.37 -8.02 40.18
CA GLN A 247 -3.15 -8.00 41.62
C GLN A 247 -2.22 -6.83 41.98
N ALA A 248 -2.62 -6.01 42.95
CA ALA A 248 -1.73 -4.98 43.49
C ALA A 248 -0.73 -5.60 44.46
N ALA A 249 0.48 -5.06 44.55
CA ALA A 249 1.46 -5.41 45.57
C ALA A 249 1.25 -4.51 46.80
N GLY A 250 1.18 -5.13 47.98
CA GLY A 250 1.30 -4.41 49.25
C GLY A 250 2.77 -4.13 49.53
N MET A 251 3.09 -2.94 50.03
CA MET A 251 4.45 -2.54 50.36
C MET A 251 4.50 -1.81 51.69
N VAL A 252 5.58 -1.99 52.42
CA VAL A 252 5.97 -1.17 53.57
C VAL A 252 7.39 -0.69 53.30
N PHE A 253 7.62 0.63 53.32
CA PHE A 253 8.91 1.22 52.93
C PHE A 253 9.44 0.68 51.59
N LYS A 254 8.55 0.53 50.59
CA LYS A 254 8.83 -0.03 49.25
C LYS A 254 9.30 -1.49 49.24
N LYS A 255 9.06 -2.25 50.30
CA LYS A 255 9.35 -3.70 50.38
C LYS A 255 8.09 -4.47 50.73
N SER A 256 7.87 -5.60 50.05
CA SER A 256 6.78 -6.53 50.37
C SER A 256 7.22 -7.65 51.31
N GLU A 257 8.53 -7.95 51.33
CA GLU A 257 9.14 -8.98 52.16
C GLU A 257 10.51 -8.53 52.67
N GLY A 258 10.96 -9.12 53.79
CA GLY A 258 12.31 -8.95 54.31
C GLY A 258 12.37 -8.76 55.83
N ILE A 259 13.54 -8.32 56.30
CA ILE A 259 13.84 -8.16 57.72
C ILE A 259 13.80 -6.68 58.10
N MET A 260 13.20 -6.35 59.25
CA MET A 260 13.08 -4.98 59.75
C MET A 260 13.11 -4.92 61.27
N SER A 261 13.63 -3.83 61.84
CA SER A 261 13.56 -3.65 63.30
C SER A 261 12.12 -3.42 63.77
N ALA A 262 11.79 -3.93 64.95
CA ALA A 262 10.46 -3.78 65.55
C ALA A 262 10.03 -2.31 65.64
N SER A 263 10.96 -1.41 65.95
CA SER A 263 10.71 0.04 66.05
C SER A 263 10.32 0.66 64.71
N LEU A 264 11.01 0.30 63.61
CA LEU A 264 10.67 0.80 62.27
C LEU A 264 9.34 0.24 61.80
N LEU A 265 9.11 -1.06 62.00
CA LEU A 265 7.86 -1.70 61.61
C LEU A 265 6.67 -1.09 62.37
N SER A 266 6.82 -0.78 63.67
CA SER A 266 5.75 -0.15 64.46
C SER A 266 5.28 1.22 63.93
N ARG A 267 6.11 1.90 63.13
CA ARG A 267 5.82 3.21 62.53
C ARG A 267 5.59 3.12 61.03
N ALA A 268 5.50 1.91 60.48
CA ALA A 268 5.28 1.68 59.07
C ALA A 268 3.94 2.25 58.60
N GLU A 269 3.97 2.82 57.39
CA GLU A 269 2.80 3.12 56.58
C GLU A 269 2.66 2.02 55.52
N ILE A 270 1.44 1.50 55.38
CA ILE A 270 1.11 0.44 54.45
C ILE A 270 0.72 1.11 53.13
N GLU A 271 1.52 0.85 52.11
CA GLU A 271 1.30 1.30 50.74
C GLU A 271 0.78 0.15 49.89
N ALA A 272 0.06 0.48 48.82
CA ALA A 272 -0.33 -0.47 47.79
C ALA A 272 -0.03 0.15 46.43
N GLY A 273 0.43 -0.67 45.48
CA GLY A 273 0.73 -0.22 44.13
C GLY A 273 0.68 -1.36 43.14
N TYR A 274 0.61 -1.04 41.85
CA TYR A 274 0.76 -2.04 40.80
C TYR A 274 2.22 -2.08 40.32
N VAL A 275 2.77 -3.29 40.22
CA VAL A 275 4.08 -3.53 39.62
C VAL A 275 3.88 -3.84 38.14
N ASP A 276 4.67 -3.22 37.26
CA ASP A 276 4.62 -3.42 35.81
C ASP A 276 3.25 -3.17 35.15
N PHE A 277 2.50 -2.19 35.66
CA PHE A 277 1.20 -1.80 35.10
C PHE A 277 1.33 -0.53 34.24
N PRO A 278 0.85 -0.53 32.99
CA PRO A 278 1.06 0.59 32.06
C PRO A 278 0.23 1.84 32.37
N PHE A 279 -0.62 1.82 33.39
CA PHE A 279 -1.41 2.97 33.81
C PHE A 279 -0.88 3.51 35.14
N ASP A 280 -0.80 4.84 35.22
CA ASP A 280 -0.57 5.52 36.49
C ASP A 280 -1.86 5.51 37.33
N LEU A 281 -1.94 4.57 38.26
CA LEU A 281 -3.10 4.37 39.11
C LEU A 281 -2.69 4.34 40.59
N PRO A 282 -2.60 5.51 41.25
CA PRO A 282 -2.24 5.57 42.66
C PRO A 282 -3.34 4.93 43.52
N LEU A 283 -2.95 4.05 44.43
CA LEU A 283 -3.86 3.38 45.36
C LEU A 283 -3.74 3.99 46.75
N LYS A 284 -4.89 4.15 47.43
CA LYS A 284 -4.94 4.55 48.84
C LYS A 284 -5.39 3.39 49.70
N VAL A 285 -4.57 2.97 50.67
CA VAL A 285 -4.93 1.89 51.59
C VAL A 285 -5.97 2.40 52.60
N VAL A 286 -7.06 1.66 52.77
CA VAL A 286 -8.19 2.02 53.64
C VAL A 286 -8.31 1.08 54.84
N ALA A 287 -7.93 -0.19 54.68
CA ALA A 287 -7.95 -1.15 55.77
C ALA A 287 -6.95 -2.28 55.53
N PHE A 288 -6.51 -2.92 56.60
CA PHE A 288 -5.68 -4.12 56.54
C PHE A 288 -5.86 -4.97 57.80
N GLU A 289 -5.47 -6.24 57.72
CA GLU A 289 -5.46 -7.17 58.85
C GLU A 289 -4.00 -7.46 59.24
N LEU A 290 -3.63 -7.13 60.47
CA LEU A 290 -2.33 -7.40 61.04
C LEU A 290 -2.36 -8.75 61.76
N LYS A 291 -1.51 -9.69 61.34
CA LYS A 291 -1.28 -10.96 62.03
C LYS A 291 0.15 -11.01 62.54
N MET A 292 0.30 -11.24 63.83
CA MET A 292 1.59 -11.45 64.49
C MET A 292 1.65 -12.88 65.01
N ASP A 293 2.85 -13.45 65.11
CA ASP A 293 3.01 -14.79 65.65
C ASP A 293 2.53 -14.88 67.10
N GLY A 294 1.75 -15.92 67.42
CA GLY A 294 1.14 -16.12 68.74
C GLY A 294 0.02 -15.14 69.17
N GLN A 295 -0.43 -14.22 68.30
CA GLN A 295 -1.49 -13.25 68.60
C GLN A 295 -2.69 -13.38 67.64
N PRO A 296 -3.92 -13.07 68.09
CA PRO A 296 -5.08 -13.02 67.19
C PRO A 296 -4.92 -11.90 66.15
N PRO A 297 -5.48 -12.05 64.94
CA PRO A 297 -5.41 -11.01 63.92
C PRO A 297 -6.17 -9.75 64.33
N ILE A 298 -5.54 -8.58 64.13
CA ILE A 298 -6.10 -7.27 64.45
C ILE A 298 -6.54 -6.60 63.14
N GLN A 299 -7.82 -6.22 63.07
CA GLN A 299 -8.33 -5.41 61.96
C GLN A 299 -7.97 -3.95 62.19
N VAL A 300 -7.36 -3.33 61.20
CA VAL A 300 -6.96 -1.92 61.25
C VAL A 300 -7.70 -1.16 60.16
N GLN A 301 -8.27 -0.01 60.54
CA GLN A 301 -8.78 0.98 59.60
C GLN A 301 -7.73 2.07 59.41
N GLY A 302 -7.50 2.44 58.16
CA GLY A 302 -6.42 3.33 57.73
C GLY A 302 -5.22 2.57 57.16
N ASN A 303 -4.15 3.32 56.91
CA ASN A 303 -2.91 2.84 56.31
C ASN A 303 -1.73 2.88 57.29
N THR A 304 -1.97 3.15 58.57
CA THR A 304 -0.92 3.22 59.60
C THR A 304 -1.17 2.21 60.71
N ILE A 305 -0.11 1.75 61.37
CA ILE A 305 -0.23 0.82 62.49
C ILE A 305 -0.79 1.56 63.73
N PRO A 306 -1.87 1.04 64.35
CA PRO A 306 -2.52 1.65 65.51
C PRO A 306 -1.66 1.46 66.77
N SER A 307 -1.79 2.37 67.74
CA SER A 307 -0.98 2.38 68.99
C SER A 307 -1.01 1.05 69.73
N THR A 308 -2.16 0.38 69.79
CA THR A 308 -2.33 -0.93 70.42
C THR A 308 -1.47 -2.02 69.77
N ALA A 309 -1.33 -2.00 68.45
CA ALA A 309 -0.47 -2.93 67.72
C ALA A 309 1.02 -2.54 67.82
N ARG A 310 1.34 -1.24 67.98
CA ARG A 310 2.74 -0.79 68.13
C ARG A 310 3.40 -1.40 69.35
N GLU A 311 2.71 -1.39 70.49
CA GLU A 311 3.23 -1.98 71.73
C GLU A 311 3.46 -3.49 71.57
N LEU A 312 2.53 -4.19 70.92
CA LEU A 312 2.65 -5.62 70.65
C LEU A 312 3.84 -5.93 69.73
N ILE A 313 4.03 -5.15 68.65
CA ILE A 313 5.15 -5.30 67.72
C ILE A 313 6.49 -5.06 68.45
N THR A 314 6.58 -4.05 69.32
CA THR A 314 7.83 -3.78 70.05
C THR A 314 8.20 -4.86 71.08
N ARG A 315 7.24 -5.69 71.49
CA ARG A 315 7.46 -6.82 72.41
C ARG A 315 7.72 -8.14 71.69
N LEU A 316 7.63 -8.18 70.36
CA LEU A 316 7.94 -9.38 69.59
C LEU A 316 9.42 -9.72 69.74
N ARG A 317 9.71 -11.03 69.76
CA ARG A 317 11.09 -11.51 69.80
C ARG A 317 11.72 -11.35 68.42
N PRO A 318 13.03 -11.09 68.33
CA PRO A 318 13.77 -11.25 67.08
C PRO A 318 13.47 -12.61 66.44
N GLY A 319 13.19 -12.62 65.14
CA GLY A 319 12.77 -13.79 64.36
C GLY A 319 11.25 -14.01 64.28
N SER A 320 10.43 -13.23 64.99
CA SER A 320 8.97 -13.29 64.82
C SER A 320 8.52 -12.65 63.52
N THR A 321 7.61 -13.31 62.79
CA THR A 321 7.03 -12.79 61.55
C THR A 321 5.77 -11.97 61.82
N VAL A 322 5.69 -10.80 61.17
CA VAL A 322 4.48 -9.98 61.11
C VAL A 322 3.95 -10.01 59.68
N SER A 323 2.74 -10.55 59.51
CA SER A 323 2.06 -10.61 58.22
C SER A 323 0.93 -9.58 58.15
N ILE A 324 0.97 -8.72 57.16
CA ILE A 324 -0.11 -7.77 56.84
C ILE A 324 -0.88 -8.36 55.65
N ARG A 325 -2.14 -8.74 55.89
CA ARG A 325 -2.98 -9.44 54.92
C ARG A 325 -4.33 -8.78 54.77
N LYS A 326 -5.11 -9.23 53.77
CA LYS A 326 -6.41 -8.65 53.41
C LYS A 326 -6.36 -7.12 53.31
N ILE A 327 -5.29 -6.62 52.67
CA ILE A 327 -5.14 -5.18 52.45
C ILE A 327 -6.21 -4.75 51.46
N VAL A 328 -6.92 -3.70 51.84
CA VAL A 328 -7.99 -3.08 51.05
C VAL A 328 -7.50 -1.70 50.66
N ALA A 329 -7.40 -1.47 49.36
CA ALA A 329 -7.09 -0.16 48.80
C ALA A 329 -8.27 0.38 47.97
N THR A 330 -8.26 1.67 47.71
CA THR A 330 -9.20 2.34 46.81
C THR A 330 -8.46 3.05 45.69
N THR A 331 -9.02 2.97 44.49
CA THR A 331 -8.55 3.77 43.34
C THR A 331 -9.08 5.21 43.43
N PRO A 332 -8.54 6.17 42.65
CA PRO A 332 -9.08 7.53 42.59
C PRO A 332 -10.54 7.59 42.13
N LYS A 333 -10.99 6.60 41.34
CA LYS A 333 -12.39 6.43 40.94
C LYS A 333 -13.29 5.83 42.04
N GLY A 334 -12.75 5.57 43.23
CA GLY A 334 -13.50 5.04 44.39
C GLY A 334 -13.72 3.53 44.36
N THR A 335 -13.19 2.80 43.39
CA THR A 335 -13.32 1.34 43.33
C THR A 335 -12.45 0.69 44.41
N ARG A 336 -13.06 -0.21 45.19
CA ARG A 336 -12.37 -1.01 46.20
C ARG A 336 -11.56 -2.14 45.56
N VAL A 337 -10.26 -2.16 45.82
CA VAL A 337 -9.31 -3.19 45.44
C VAL A 337 -8.98 -4.03 46.68
N SER A 338 -9.50 -5.24 46.74
CA SER A 338 -9.25 -6.19 47.84
C SER A 338 -8.20 -7.25 47.50
N ASN A 339 -7.81 -7.36 46.23
CA ASN A 339 -6.79 -8.30 45.77
C ASN A 339 -5.41 -7.64 45.82
N VAL A 340 -4.93 -7.37 47.03
CA VAL A 340 -3.61 -6.83 47.31
C VAL A 340 -2.75 -7.93 47.91
N GLY A 341 -1.51 -8.08 47.44
CA GLY A 341 -0.53 -9.04 47.94
C GLY A 341 -0.26 -8.87 49.44
N ILE A 342 0.00 -9.99 50.10
CA ILE A 342 0.36 -10.04 51.52
C ILE A 342 1.77 -9.48 51.69
N ILE A 343 2.00 -8.75 52.78
CA ILE A 343 3.31 -8.28 53.19
C ILE A 343 3.75 -9.15 54.35
N SER A 344 4.97 -9.70 54.29
CA SER A 344 5.52 -10.54 55.37
C SER A 344 6.89 -10.04 55.77
N ILE A 345 7.00 -9.51 56.99
CA ILE A 345 8.25 -8.93 57.51
C ILE A 345 8.68 -9.71 58.74
N ASP A 346 9.94 -10.13 58.77
CA ASP A 346 10.55 -10.74 59.94
C ASP A 346 11.19 -9.66 60.81
N VAL A 347 10.93 -9.72 62.11
CA VAL A 347 11.46 -8.76 63.08
C VAL A 347 12.92 -9.10 63.40
N GLN A 348 13.81 -8.11 63.35
CA GLN A 348 15.21 -8.22 63.78
C GLN A 348 15.44 -7.69 65.19
#